data_AF-A0A9Q4AB15-F1
#
_entry.id   AF-A0A9Q4AB15-F1
#
_cell.length_a   1.000
_cell.length_b   1.000
_cell.length_c   1.000
_cell.angle_alpha   90.00
_cell.angle_beta   90.00
_cell.angle_gamma   90.00
#
_symmetry.space_group_name_H-M   'P 1'
#
loop_
_entity.id
_entity.type
_entity.pdbx_description
1 polymer ?
#
loop_
_entity_poly.entity_id
_entity_poly.type
_entity_poly.pdbx_seq_one_letter_code
_entity_poly.pdbx_strand_id
1 'polypeptide(L)'
;MLRLKSKKEVLQEYESRYPELDNYFINELSKEYDRYAELLKDCETKEEAYKIFSKEIKENEKRYRDNAMLNGLEASLDGQFMEILAQYGLIKFFKDNILDD
;
A
#
# COMPACT_ATOMS: atom_id res chain seq x y z
N MET A 1 -16.55 -8.97 13.76
CA MET A 1 -15.42 -9.68 13.12
C MET A 1 -15.08 -8.91 11.86
N LEU A 2 -13.83 -8.49 11.74
CA LEU A 2 -13.33 -7.76 10.59
C LEU A 2 -13.58 -8.59 9.32
N ARG A 3 -14.09 -7.94 8.27
CA ARG A 3 -14.28 -8.55 6.96
C ARG A 3 -13.50 -7.75 5.94
N LEU A 4 -12.89 -8.45 4.99
CA LEU A 4 -12.22 -7.86 3.85
C LEU A 4 -13.14 -7.93 2.64
N LYS A 5 -13.21 -6.87 1.86
CA LYS A 5 -13.83 -6.90 0.53
C LYS A 5 -13.08 -7.90 -0.34
N SER A 6 -13.72 -8.41 -1.40
CA SER A 6 -13.03 -9.33 -2.29
C SER A 6 -11.87 -8.65 -3.02
N LYS A 7 -10.81 -9.42 -3.35
CA LYS A 7 -9.70 -8.93 -4.19
C LYS A 7 -10.21 -8.25 -5.46
N LYS A 8 -11.18 -8.88 -6.12
CA LYS A 8 -11.76 -8.37 -7.36
C LYS A 8 -12.37 -6.98 -7.17
N GLU A 9 -13.17 -6.77 -6.13
CA GLU A 9 -13.77 -5.46 -5.85
C GLU A 9 -12.71 -4.39 -5.60
N VAL A 10 -11.69 -4.70 -4.78
CA VAL A 10 -10.65 -3.73 -4.44
C VAL A 10 -9.80 -3.38 -5.67
N LEU A 11 -9.42 -4.36 -6.49
CA LEU A 11 -8.64 -4.10 -7.71
C LEU A 11 -9.46 -3.33 -8.76
N GLN A 12 -10.73 -3.67 -8.94
CA GLN A 12 -11.62 -2.94 -9.86
C GLN A 12 -11.79 -1.48 -9.46
N GLU A 13 -11.88 -1.19 -8.15
CA GLU A 13 -11.93 0.19 -7.66
C GLU A 13 -10.66 0.96 -8.02
N TYR A 14 -9.48 0.34 -7.92
CA TYR A 14 -8.23 0.99 -8.31
C TYR A 14 -8.12 1.19 -9.83
N GLU A 15 -8.39 0.15 -10.61
CA GLU A 15 -8.35 0.18 -12.09
C GLU A 15 -9.31 1.24 -12.65
N SER A 16 -10.51 1.38 -12.06
CA SER A 16 -11.50 2.38 -12.52
C SER A 16 -11.01 3.82 -12.41
N ARG A 17 -10.04 4.09 -11.51
CA ARG A 17 -9.45 5.42 -11.30
C ARG A 17 -8.28 5.70 -12.24
N TYR A 18 -7.68 4.65 -12.82
CA TYR A 18 -6.46 4.73 -13.62
C TYR A 18 -6.54 3.74 -14.81
N PRO A 19 -7.33 4.05 -15.84
CA PRO A 19 -7.52 3.15 -16.98
C PRO A 19 -6.24 2.91 -17.82
N GLU A 20 -5.19 3.70 -17.60
CA GLU A 20 -3.90 3.60 -18.28
C GLU A 20 -2.93 2.59 -17.64
N LEU A 21 -3.31 1.97 -16.52
CA LEU A 21 -2.46 0.97 -15.86
C LEU A 21 -2.22 -0.23 -16.76
N ASP A 22 -0.95 -0.62 -16.87
CA ASP A 22 -0.58 -1.84 -17.58
C ASP A 22 -0.81 -3.10 -16.72
N ASN A 23 -0.73 -4.26 -17.37
CA ASN A 23 -0.87 -5.55 -16.69
C ASN A 23 0.21 -5.80 -15.62
N TYR A 24 1.37 -5.15 -15.72
CA TYR A 24 2.41 -5.29 -14.71
C TYR A 24 1.96 -4.63 -13.40
N PHE A 25 1.46 -3.39 -13.47
CA PHE A 25 0.91 -2.70 -12.30
C PHE A 25 -0.27 -3.44 -11.69
N ILE A 26 -1.20 -3.95 -12.49
CA ILE A 26 -2.34 -4.74 -11.98
C ILE A 26 -1.86 -5.98 -11.22
N ASN A 27 -0.84 -6.67 -11.72
CA ASN A 27 -0.25 -7.83 -11.04
C ASN A 27 0.42 -7.44 -9.71
N GLU A 28 1.15 -6.32 -9.66
CA GLU A 28 1.74 -5.84 -8.40
C GLU A 28 0.67 -5.42 -7.38
N LEU A 29 -0.41 -4.75 -7.82
CA LEU A 29 -1.56 -4.43 -6.97
C LEU A 29 -2.23 -5.70 -6.41
N SER A 30 -2.37 -6.74 -7.22
CA SER A 30 -2.92 -8.03 -6.76
C SER A 30 -2.04 -8.66 -5.67
N LYS A 31 -0.71 -8.59 -5.80
CA LYS A 31 0.22 -9.10 -4.77
C LYS A 31 0.12 -8.29 -3.49
N GLU A 32 0.02 -6.97 -3.58
CA GLU A 32 -0.14 -6.11 -2.41
C GLU A 32 -1.46 -6.35 -1.69
N TYR A 33 -2.55 -6.63 -2.42
CA TYR A 33 -3.79 -7.09 -1.80
C TYR A 33 -3.56 -8.37 -0.98
N ASP A 34 -2.89 -9.38 -1.54
CA ASP A 34 -2.63 -10.65 -0.84
C ASP A 34 -1.79 -10.44 0.42
N ARG A 35 -0.77 -9.57 0.34
CA ARG A 35 0.06 -9.19 1.48
C ARG A 35 -0.77 -8.56 2.60
N TYR A 36 -1.65 -7.60 2.26
CA TYR A 36 -2.52 -6.98 3.28
C TYR A 36 -3.54 -7.95 3.84
N ALA A 37 -4.14 -8.81 3.01
CA ALA A 37 -5.06 -9.83 3.50
C ALA A 37 -4.40 -10.74 4.54
N GLU A 38 -3.15 -11.15 4.29
CA GLU A 38 -2.36 -11.96 5.22
C GLU A 38 -2.01 -11.18 6.50
N LEU A 39 -1.61 -9.91 6.40
CA LEU A 39 -1.31 -9.07 7.56
C LEU A 39 -2.53 -8.81 8.44
N LEU A 40 -3.72 -8.72 7.84
CA LEU A 40 -4.96 -8.39 8.52
C LEU A 40 -5.73 -9.62 9.02
N LYS A 41 -5.28 -10.84 8.70
CA LYS A 41 -6.02 -12.09 8.99
C LYS A 41 -6.33 -12.29 10.48
N ASP A 42 -5.44 -11.83 11.35
CA ASP A 42 -5.53 -11.98 12.80
C ASP A 42 -6.17 -10.75 13.48
N CYS A 43 -6.60 -9.75 12.72
CA CYS A 43 -7.27 -8.56 13.25
C CYS A 43 -8.76 -8.83 13.48
N GLU A 44 -9.25 -8.50 14.66
CA GLU A 44 -10.67 -8.67 15.01
C GLU A 44 -11.48 -7.38 14.79
N THR A 45 -10.79 -6.23 14.86
CA THR A 45 -11.36 -4.88 14.82
C THR A 45 -10.76 -4.02 13.72
N LYS A 46 -11.52 -3.00 13.25
CA LYS A 46 -11.02 -2.00 12.30
C LYS A 46 -9.86 -1.19 12.90
N GLU A 47 -9.87 -0.99 14.22
CA GLU A 47 -8.84 -0.24 14.93
C GLU A 47 -7.47 -0.95 14.92
N GLU A 48 -7.45 -2.27 15.06
CA GLU A 48 -6.24 -3.09 14.89
C GLU A 48 -5.70 -3.01 13.46
N ALA A 49 -6.58 -3.16 12.47
CA ALA A 49 -6.22 -3.00 11.07
C ALA A 49 -5.61 -1.61 10.78
N TYR A 50 -6.23 -0.54 11.31
CA TYR A 50 -5.71 0.83 11.15
C TYR A 50 -4.37 1.06 11.83
N LYS A 51 -4.05 0.33 12.91
CA LYS A 51 -2.71 0.37 13.52
C LYS A 51 -1.65 -0.23 12.60
N ILE A 52 -1.98 -1.31 11.87
CA ILE A 52 -1.08 -1.92 10.87
C ILE A 52 -0.80 -0.91 9.75
N PHE A 53 -1.84 -0.31 9.15
CA PHE A 53 -1.63 0.70 8.11
C PHE A 53 -0.85 1.93 8.61
N SER A 54 -1.09 2.36 9.84
CA SER A 54 -0.35 3.47 10.45
C SER A 54 1.12 3.14 10.65
N LYS A 55 1.44 1.87 10.96
CA LYS A 55 2.82 1.38 11.07
C LYS A 55 3.49 1.36 9.69
N GLU A 56 2.82 0.85 8.66
CA GLU A 56 3.31 0.84 7.28
C GLU A 56 3.62 2.25 6.77
N ILE A 57 2.75 3.23 7.02
CA ILE A 57 3.00 4.65 6.68
C ILE A 57 4.27 5.15 7.36
N LYS A 58 4.44 4.90 8.67
CA LYS A 58 5.62 5.32 9.42
C LYS A 58 6.90 4.67 8.89
N GLU A 59 6.84 3.39 8.53
CA GLU A 59 7.97 2.67 7.97
C GLU A 59 8.32 3.20 6.58
N ASN A 60 7.34 3.49 5.73
CA ASN A 60 7.53 4.13 4.43
C ASN A 60 8.20 5.52 4.56
N GLU A 61 7.73 6.36 5.48
CA GLU A 61 8.34 7.67 5.75
C GLU A 61 9.77 7.55 6.30
N LYS A 62 10.03 6.53 7.14
CA LYS A 62 11.34 6.31 7.76
C LYS A 62 12.41 5.93 6.73
N ARG A 63 12.04 5.22 5.65
CA ARG A 63 12.97 4.88 4.54
C ARG A 63 13.69 6.11 3.98
N TYR A 64 13.02 7.27 3.96
CA TYR A 64 13.62 8.55 3.57
C TYR A 64 14.51 9.16 4.67
N ARG A 65 13.99 9.24 5.89
CA ARG A 65 14.64 9.96 6.99
C ARG A 65 15.97 9.32 7.40
N ASP A 66 16.07 8.01 7.29
CA ASP A 66 17.21 7.29 7.86
C ASP A 66 18.49 7.36 7.02
N ASN A 67 18.50 7.98 5.82
CA ASN A 67 19.65 8.12 4.90
C ASN A 67 20.38 6.81 4.50
N ALA A 68 20.15 5.69 5.19
CA ALA A 68 20.88 4.43 5.07
C ALA A 68 20.48 3.62 3.84
N MET A 69 19.34 3.95 3.21
CA MET A 69 18.88 3.35 1.95
C MET A 69 18.96 4.30 0.75
N LEU A 70 19.59 5.47 0.91
CA LEU A 70 20.04 6.24 -0.26
C LEU A 70 21.07 5.38 -1.00
N ASN A 71 20.69 4.84 -2.16
CA ASN A 71 21.58 4.08 -3.03
C ASN A 71 22.64 5.02 -3.65
N GLY A 72 23.58 5.51 -2.83
CA GLY A 72 24.69 6.37 -3.23
C GLY A 72 24.30 7.83 -3.53
N LEU A 73 25.31 8.71 -3.49
CA LEU A 73 25.23 10.14 -3.85
C LEU A 73 24.72 10.39 -5.29
N GLU A 74 24.69 9.36 -6.15
CA GLU A 74 24.25 9.45 -7.54
C GLU A 74 22.80 9.01 -7.78
N ALA A 75 22.12 8.43 -6.78
CA ALA A 75 20.69 8.21 -6.90
C ALA A 75 19.95 9.55 -6.82
N SER A 76 19.12 9.81 -7.82
CA SER A 76 18.24 10.98 -7.85
C SER A 76 17.32 10.96 -6.61
N LEU A 77 17.47 11.98 -5.76
CA LEU A 77 16.58 12.21 -4.61
C LEU A 77 15.11 12.33 -5.04
N ASP A 78 14.87 12.82 -6.26
CA ASP A 78 13.55 12.94 -6.87
C ASP A 78 12.91 11.57 -7.13
N GLY A 79 13.66 10.61 -7.69
CA GLY A 79 13.15 9.26 -7.95
C GLY A 79 12.74 8.54 -6.66
N GLN A 80 13.58 8.60 -5.62
CA GLN A 80 13.27 8.00 -4.32
C GLN A 80 12.07 8.67 -3.65
N PHE A 81 11.97 10.00 -3.74
CA PHE A 81 10.83 10.72 -3.21
C PHE A 81 9.52 10.32 -3.92
N MET A 82 9.54 10.18 -5.24
CA MET A 82 8.39 9.73 -6.02
C MET A 82 7.99 8.29 -5.69
N GLU A 83 8.95 7.39 -5.45
CA GLU A 83 8.68 6.02 -4.97
C GLU A 83 7.98 6.02 -3.60
N ILE A 84 8.42 6.86 -2.67
CA ILE A 84 7.80 6.99 -1.34
C ILE A 84 6.37 7.51 -1.46
N LEU A 85 6.13 8.51 -2.32
CA LEU A 85 4.79 9.04 -2.56
C LEU A 85 3.87 8.00 -3.20
N ALA A 86 4.37 7.24 -4.17
CA ALA A 86 3.63 6.15 -4.79
C ALA A 86 3.26 5.07 -3.76
N GLN A 87 4.22 4.64 -2.93
CA GLN A 87 3.99 3.69 -1.84
C GLN A 87 3.00 4.23 -0.81
N TYR A 88 3.13 5.50 -0.41
CA TYR A 88 2.19 6.15 0.50
C TYR A 88 0.76 6.13 -0.06
N GLY A 89 0.60 6.51 -1.33
CA GLY A 89 -0.68 6.49 -2.03
C GLY A 89 -1.31 5.09 -2.05
N LEU A 90 -0.49 4.06 -2.26
CA LEU A 90 -0.94 2.68 -2.27
C LEU A 90 -1.40 2.19 -0.89
N ILE A 91 -0.61 2.45 0.16
CA ILE A 91 -0.97 2.13 1.55
C ILE A 91 -2.29 2.80 1.91
N LYS A 92 -2.43 4.08 1.54
CA LYS A 92 -3.64 4.88 1.74
C LYS A 92 -4.85 4.28 1.03
N PHE A 93 -4.68 3.88 -0.22
CA PHE A 93 -5.73 3.24 -0.99
C PHE A 93 -6.22 1.96 -0.30
N PHE A 94 -5.33 1.05 0.06
CA PHE A 94 -5.76 -0.19 0.72
C PHE A 94 -6.40 0.06 2.08
N LYS A 95 -5.83 0.96 2.89
CA LYS A 95 -6.43 1.35 4.17
C LYS A 95 -7.90 1.78 4.02
N ASP A 96 -8.18 2.57 3.00
CA ASP A 96 -9.48 3.20 2.82
C ASP A 96 -10.47 2.28 2.07
N ASN A 97 -10.01 1.22 1.40
CA ASN A 97 -10.86 0.42 0.49
C ASN A 97 -10.90 -1.09 0.77
N ILE A 98 -9.95 -1.68 1.51
CA ILE A 98 -9.87 -3.15 1.68
C ILE A 98 -10.88 -3.70 2.71
N LEU A 99 -11.23 -2.91 3.70
CA LEU A 99 -12.16 -3.33 4.76
C LEU A 99 -13.59 -3.20 4.27
N ASP A 100 -14.40 -4.20 4.59
CA ASP A 100 -15.85 -4.15 4.42
C ASP A 100 -16.48 -3.29 5.52
N ASP A 101 -17.66 -2.73 5.25
CA ASP A 101 -18.36 -1.84 6.18
C ASP A 101 -18.88 -2.55 7.44
#